data_AF-A0A0F9W281-F1
#
_entry.id   AF-A0A0F9W281-F1
#
_cell.length_a   1.000
_cell.length_b   1.000
_cell.length_c   1.000
_cell.angle_alpha   90.00
_cell.angle_beta   90.00
_cell.angle_gamma   90.00
#
_symmetry.space_group_name_H-M   'P 1'
#
loop_
_entity.id
_entity.type
_entity.pdbx_description
1 polymer ?
#
loop_
_entity_poly.entity_id
_entity_poly.type
_entity_poly.pdbx_seq_one_letter_code
_entity_poly.pdbx_strand_id
1 'polypeptide(L)' 'MKVQVKLYEIERGAAKTSKPKPLPSFEVSGSNHDAVRGAVRAEIEKQGREARSISFGPNNIVHAVTFPDKRTP' A
#
# COMPACT_ATOMS: atom_id res chain seq x y z
N MET A 1 -15.63 -7.57 4.83
CA MET A 1 -14.39 -8.01 5.50
C MET A 1 -13.53 -6.82 5.85
N LYS A 2 -12.91 -6.84 7.04
CA LYS A 2 -11.92 -5.84 7.46
C LYS A 2 -10.53 -6.44 7.28
N VAL A 3 -9.61 -5.69 6.68
CA VAL A 3 -8.23 -6.13 6.44
C VAL A 3 -7.24 -5.12 7.01
N GLN A 4 -6.13 -5.63 7.51
CA GLN A 4 -5.00 -4.81 7.95
C GLN A 4 -4.05 -4.58 6.78
N VAL A 5 -3.81 -3.32 6.45
CA VAL A 5 -2.93 -2.90 5.35
C VAL A 5 -1.58 -2.52 5.93
N LYS A 6 -0.57 -3.36 5.66
CA LYS A 6 0.83 -3.05 5.92
C LYS A 6 1.38 -2.26 4.74
N LEU A 7 1.64 -0.98 5.00
CA LEU A 7 2.15 -0.06 3.99
C LEU A 7 3.68 -0.05 3.99
N TYR A 8 4.26 -0.01 2.80
CA TYR A 8 5.70 0.08 2.60
C TYR A 8 6.00 1.09 1.50
N GLU A 9 7.13 1.76 1.60
CA GLU A 9 7.64 2.72 0.62
C GLU A 9 8.89 2.18 -0.05
N ILE A 10 9.03 2.40 -1.36
CA ILE A 10 10.26 2.13 -2.09
C ILE A 10 10.54 3.25 -3.09
N GLU A 11 11.79 3.72 -3.14
CA GLU A 11 12.21 4.78 -4.06
C GLU A 11 11.91 4.43 -5.52
N ARG A 12 11.60 5.45 -6.34
CA ARG A 12 11.48 5.29 -7.79
C ARG A 12 12.85 4.92 -8.35
N GLY A 13 12.95 3.74 -8.98
CA GLY A 13 14.21 3.23 -9.52
C GLY A 13 15.07 2.46 -8.51
N ALA A 14 14.58 2.19 -7.30
CA ALA A 14 15.28 1.30 -6.37
C ALA A 14 15.58 -0.05 -7.02
N ALA A 15 16.77 -0.59 -6.75
CA ALA A 15 17.16 -1.92 -7.20
C ALA A 15 16.14 -2.97 -6.72
N LYS A 16 16.00 -4.08 -7.45
CA LYS A 16 15.10 -5.18 -7.06
C LYS A 16 15.42 -5.78 -5.69
N THR A 17 16.65 -5.58 -5.21
CA THR A 17 17.15 -6.03 -3.91
C THR A 17 16.92 -5.01 -2.78
N SER A 18 16.53 -3.78 -3.11
CA SER A 18 16.27 -2.74 -2.11
C SER A 18 15.03 -3.11 -1.30
N LYS A 19 15.21 -3.15 0.03
CA LYS A 19 14.10 -3.43 0.95
C LYS A 19 13.18 -2.21 1.03
N PRO A 20 11.85 -2.38 0.84
CA PRO A 20 10.90 -1.32 1.11
C PRO A 20 10.96 -0.86 2.57
N LYS A 21 10.89 0.45 2.81
CA LYS A 21 10.80 1.04 4.15
C LYS A 21 9.38 0.85 4.68
N PRO A 22 9.18 0.36 5.92
CA PRO A 22 7.83 0.25 6.48
C PRO A 22 7.24 1.64 6.75
N LEU A 23 5.95 1.80 6.49
CA LEU A 23 5.15 2.98 6.81
C LEU A 23 4.06 2.63 7.84
N PRO A 24 3.40 3.64 8.44
CA PRO A 24 2.24 3.40 9.30
C PRO A 24 1.20 2.53 8.59
N SER A 25 0.80 1.46 9.26
CA SER A 25 -0.25 0.57 8.78
C SER A 25 -1.63 1.17 9.04
N PHE A 26 -2.62 0.78 8.25
CA PHE A 26 -4.01 1.23 8.40
C PHE A 26 -4.97 0.07 8.13
N GLU A 27 -6.26 0.26 8.40
CA GLU A 27 -7.27 -0.75 8.16
C GLU A 27 -8.24 -0.27 7.09
N VAL A 28 -8.68 -1.18 6.22
CA VAL A 28 -9.77 -0.92 5.27
C VAL A 28 -10.82 -2.00 5.34
N SER A 29 -12.04 -1.64 4.96
CA SER A 29 -13.14 -2.58 4.83
C SER A 29 -13.58 -2.67 3.37
N GLY A 30 -13.87 -3.88 2.92
CA GLY A 30 -14.42 -4.13 1.58
C GLY A 30 -15.30 -5.37 1.56
N SER A 31 -16.15 -5.50 0.55
CA SER A 31 -17.02 -6.66 0.36
C SER A 31 -16.30 -7.82 -0.37
N ASN A 32 -15.28 -7.52 -1.17
CA ASN A 32 -14.45 -8.47 -1.92
C ASN A 32 -13.01 -7.92 -2.11
N HIS A 33 -12.12 -8.71 -2.70
CA HIS A 33 -10.71 -8.32 -2.88
C HIS A 33 -10.56 -7.06 -3.74
N ASP A 34 -11.39 -6.85 -4.75
CA ASP A 34 -11.30 -5.67 -5.62
C ASP A 34 -11.77 -4.39 -4.91
N ALA A 35 -12.84 -4.47 -4.10
CA ALA A 35 -13.26 -3.38 -3.22
C ALA A 35 -12.16 -3.01 -2.21
N VAL A 36 -11.48 -4.01 -1.66
CA VAL A 36 -10.32 -3.78 -0.78
C VAL A 36 -9.18 -3.11 -1.56
N ARG A 37 -8.83 -3.58 -2.76
CA ARG A 37 -7.80 -2.92 -3.59
C ARG A 37 -8.14 -1.46 -3.87
N GLY A 38 -9.39 -1.18 -4.23
CA GLY A 38 -9.87 0.18 -4.47
C GLY A 38 -9.73 1.06 -3.23
N ALA A 39 -10.16 0.56 -2.07
CA ALA A 39 -10.03 1.28 -0.80
C ALA A 39 -8.57 1.54 -0.41
N VAL A 40 -7.69 0.55 -0.56
CA VAL A 40 -6.24 0.71 -0.33
C VAL A 40 -5.64 1.78 -1.24
N ARG A 41 -5.98 1.75 -2.55
CA ARG A 41 -5.48 2.75 -3.51
C ARG A 41 -5.94 4.16 -3.17
N ALA A 42 -7.22 4.32 -2.87
CA ALA A 42 -7.79 5.61 -2.50
C ALA A 42 -7.09 6.19 -1.26
N GLU A 43 -6.81 5.36 -0.25
CA GLU A 43 -6.13 5.81 0.97
C GLU A 43 -4.67 6.21 0.71
N ILE A 44 -3.97 5.45 -0.14
CA ILE A 44 -2.60 5.77 -0.58
C ILE A 44 -2.58 7.09 -1.36
N GLU A 45 -3.55 7.31 -2.24
CA GLU A 45 -3.64 8.53 -3.05
C GLU A 45 -3.96 9.78 -2.22
N LYS A 46 -4.80 9.66 -1.18
CA LYS A 46 -5.03 10.75 -0.20
C LYS A 46 -3.73 11.20 0.47
N GLN A 47 -2.82 10.25 0.72
CA GLN A 47 -1.49 10.52 1.28
C GLN A 47 -0.50 11.10 0.24
N GLY A 48 -0.93 11.42 -0.98
CA GLY A 48 -0.07 11.95 -2.05
C GLY A 48 0.83 10.89 -2.72
N ARG A 49 0.65 9.63 -2.35
CA ARG A 49 1.52 8.52 -2.75
C ARG A 49 0.92 7.77 -3.93
N GLU A 50 1.76 7.01 -4.63
CA GLU A 50 1.35 6.16 -5.73
C GLU A 50 1.55 4.69 -5.36
N ALA A 51 0.50 3.87 -5.46
CA ALA A 51 0.58 2.44 -5.20
C ALA A 51 1.33 1.71 -6.33
N ARG A 52 2.46 1.07 -6.01
CA ARG A 52 3.26 0.25 -6.92
C ARG A 52 2.74 -1.19 -6.99
N SER A 53 2.46 -1.80 -5.85
CA SER A 53 1.95 -3.18 -5.78
C SER A 53 1.04 -3.37 -4.56
N ILE A 54 0.04 -4.24 -4.71
CA ILE A 54 -0.88 -4.62 -3.64
C ILE A 54 -1.01 -6.14 -3.65
N SER A 55 -0.66 -6.79 -2.54
CA SER A 55 -0.62 -8.23 -2.39
C SER A 55 -1.47 -8.66 -1.20
N PHE A 56 -2.27 -9.71 -1.38
CA PHE A 56 -3.10 -10.28 -0.33
C PHE A 56 -2.33 -11.40 0.36
N GLY A 57 -2.09 -11.23 1.66
CA GLY A 57 -1.49 -12.23 2.52
C GLY A 57 -2.55 -13.02 3.30
N PRO A 58 -2.10 -14.02 4.07
CA PRO A 58 -2.97 -14.74 5.00
C PRO A 58 -3.49 -13.81 6.11
N ASN A 59 -4.52 -14.26 6.83
CA ASN A 59 -5.06 -13.58 8.02
C ASN A 59 -5.59 -12.16 7.78
N ASN A 60 -6.22 -11.90 6.62
CA ASN A 60 -6.76 -10.59 6.27
C ASN A 60 -5.68 -9.48 6.27
N ILE A 61 -4.43 -9.82 5.94
CA ILE A 61 -3.35 -8.84 5.82
C ILE A 61 -3.16 -8.50 4.34
N VAL A 62 -3.10 -7.21 4.02
CA VAL A 62 -2.75 -6.71 2.69
C VAL A 62 -1.40 -6.01 2.79
N HIS A 63 -0.46 -6.38 1.93
CA HIS A 63 0.81 -5.68 1.78
C HIS A 63 0.70 -4.72 0.60
N ALA A 64 0.87 -3.42 0.86
CA ALA A 64 0.87 -2.40 -0.17
C ALA A 64 2.23 -1.72 -0.22
N VAL A 65 2.84 -1.68 -1.40
CA VAL A 65 4.10 -0.96 -1.64
C VAL A 65 3.77 0.29 -2.45
N THR A 66 4.29 1.44 -2.01
CA THR A 66 4.11 2.75 -2.64
C THR A 66 5.43 3.35 -3.05
N PHE A 67 5.38 4.27 -4.00
CA PHE A 67 6.46 5.23 -4.19
C PHE A 67 6.39 6.35 -3.14
N PRO A 68 7.49 7.09 -2.93
CA PRO A 68 7.47 8.32 -2.15
C PRO A 68 6.41 9.29 -2.69
N ASP A 69 5.93 10.15 -1.80
CA ASP A 69 4.95 11.18 -2.12
C ASP A 69 5.46 12.06 -3.26
N LYS A 70 4.65 12.17 -4.32
CA LYS A 70 4.94 13.00 -5.51
C LYS A 70 5.00 14.50 -5.19
N ARG A 71 4.51 14.90 -4.01
CA ARG A 71 4.48 16.29 -3.53
C ARG A 71 5.73 16.69 -2.77
N THR A 72 6.61 15.75 -2.46
CA THR A 72 7.92 16.05 -1.86
C THR A 72 8.89 16.37 -3.01
N PRO A 73 9.38 17.62 -3.13
CA PRO A 73 10.33 18.01 -4.17
C PRO A 73 11.69 17.34 -4.02
#